data_AF-A0A935FSV1-F1
#
_entry.id   AF-A0A935FSV1-F1
#
_cell.length_a   1.000
_cell.length_b   1.000
_cell.length_c   1.000
_cell.angle_alpha   90.00
_cell.angle_beta   90.00
_cell.angle_gamma   90.00
#
_symmetry.space_group_name_H-M   'P 1'
#
loop_
_entity.id
_entity.type
_entity.pdbx_description
1 polymer ?
#
loop_
_entity_poly.entity_id
_entity_poly.type
_entity_poly.pdbx_seq_one_letter_code
_entity_poly.pdbx_strand_id
1 'polypeptide(L)'
;MLVGSTELYIEGHQKANLAFDDLPTDGQPGKWVLLKTNPTDAAQPQLSQLVRLITVTNTTDPVFNKNITHLVWEDEQALKNEFDLTILSVRGNIVPATAGKTYGAYFIVEDSLNTLTTAELNAFSGLPAGETVNRAGHDGSDIHLFTLPHSSTVPMVYLEDEDETHQYNLPEIVLEEVVYDTTTSSWMPKPFTEPWVYTNALVGVNSSKPTDKHFTLDDGSWQRVVGYQRTGDEFVHRDYAMNNGITIRFGDGEFGRIPDKGKVFRVRYRLGGTRRSNVATDTLKNIEPKISGVGVTNPLPSSGGLDAETPAELRQLATDAFKAVTYRAVRPEDYAEAAERLPWVQKAGSAFRWTGSWLTAFVTPDPKDTVYLEAEKVLM
;
A
#
# COMPACT_ATOMS: atom_id res chain seq x y z
N MET A 1 30.48 0.93 -22.06
CA MET A 1 30.46 0.42 -20.67
C MET A 1 30.06 -1.03 -20.74
N LEU A 2 30.85 -1.91 -20.12
CA LEU A 2 30.74 -3.34 -20.30
C LEU A 2 29.60 -3.95 -19.47
N VAL A 3 29.20 -5.15 -19.86
CA VAL A 3 28.32 -6.01 -19.05
C VAL A 3 28.96 -6.25 -17.68
N GLY A 4 28.16 -6.20 -16.62
CA GLY A 4 28.61 -6.39 -15.25
C GLY A 4 29.20 -5.15 -14.58
N SER A 5 29.35 -4.02 -15.28
CA SER A 5 29.81 -2.78 -14.65
C SER A 5 28.81 -2.28 -13.61
N THR A 6 29.33 -1.74 -12.50
CA THR A 6 28.58 -1.13 -11.39
C THR A 6 28.95 0.33 -11.13
N GLU A 7 29.74 0.92 -12.03
CA GLU A 7 30.22 2.30 -11.91
C GLU A 7 30.28 3.05 -13.24
N LEU A 8 30.20 4.38 -13.16
CA LEU A 8 30.29 5.31 -14.29
C LEU A 8 30.92 6.62 -13.87
N TYR A 9 31.75 7.21 -14.73
CA TYR A 9 32.19 8.59 -14.60
C TYR A 9 31.44 9.48 -15.60
N ILE A 10 30.87 10.58 -15.11
CA ILE A 10 30.18 11.59 -15.94
C ILE A 10 30.86 12.96 -15.84
N GLU A 11 30.72 13.78 -16.88
CA GLU A 11 31.29 15.13 -16.89
C GLU A 11 30.51 16.10 -15.98
N GLY A 12 31.27 17.00 -15.34
CA GLY A 12 30.75 18.00 -14.42
C GLY A 12 30.62 17.51 -12.99
N HIS A 13 30.37 18.44 -12.08
CA HIS A 13 30.07 18.17 -10.67
C HIS A 13 28.55 18.09 -10.48
N GLN A 14 28.02 16.87 -10.54
CA GLN A 14 26.58 16.60 -10.57
C GLN A 14 26.04 16.07 -9.25
N LYS A 15 26.90 15.90 -8.22
CA LYS A 15 26.48 15.37 -6.91
C LYS A 15 25.24 16.06 -6.33
N ALA A 16 25.15 17.39 -6.43
CA ALA A 16 23.99 18.14 -5.92
C ALA A 16 22.67 17.82 -6.67
N ASN A 17 22.75 17.49 -7.96
CA ASN A 17 21.60 17.15 -8.79
C ASN A 17 21.16 15.69 -8.63
N LEU A 18 22.01 14.85 -8.04
CA LEU A 18 21.77 13.42 -7.78
C LEU A 18 21.70 13.14 -6.27
N ALA A 19 21.12 14.07 -5.52
CA ALA A 19 20.87 13.87 -4.10
C ALA A 19 19.98 12.63 -3.87
N PHE A 20 20.34 11.84 -2.87
CA PHE A 20 19.60 10.64 -2.49
C PHE A 20 18.24 11.00 -1.92
N ASP A 21 17.22 10.35 -2.47
CA ASP A 21 15.80 10.52 -2.15
C ASP A 21 15.11 9.18 -1.86
N ASP A 22 15.82 8.07 -2.03
CA ASP A 22 15.38 6.76 -1.61
C ASP A 22 16.05 6.39 -0.27
N LEU A 23 15.24 6.30 0.79
CA LEU A 23 15.68 6.19 2.19
C LEU A 23 14.97 5.01 2.88
N PRO A 24 15.34 3.75 2.56
CA PRO A 24 14.76 2.57 3.20
C PRO A 24 15.09 2.53 4.70
N THR A 25 14.19 1.99 5.52
CA THR A 25 14.34 1.93 6.99
C THR A 25 15.54 1.10 7.43
N ASP A 26 15.80 -0.01 6.74
CA ASP A 26 16.88 -0.97 7.05
C ASP A 26 17.95 -1.06 5.95
N GLY A 27 18.14 0.00 5.15
CA GLY A 27 19.05 -0.02 4.00
C GLY A 27 19.88 1.26 3.84
N GLN A 28 20.85 1.21 2.93
CA GLN A 28 21.63 2.39 2.57
C GLN A 28 20.78 3.39 1.76
N PRO A 29 20.91 4.70 2.04
CA PRO A 29 20.35 5.75 1.19
C PRO A 29 20.82 5.61 -0.26
N GLY A 30 19.93 5.87 -1.20
CA GLY A 30 20.25 5.78 -2.61
C GLY A 30 19.40 6.67 -3.51
N LYS A 31 19.58 6.48 -4.81
CA LYS A 31 18.78 7.15 -5.84
C LYS A 31 18.61 6.27 -7.07
N TRP A 32 17.37 6.07 -7.48
CA TRP A 32 17.08 5.44 -8.76
C TRP A 32 17.39 6.37 -9.93
N VAL A 33 18.19 5.88 -10.88
CA VAL A 33 18.49 6.59 -12.11
C VAL A 33 18.29 5.67 -13.32
N LEU A 34 17.92 6.27 -14.44
CA LEU A 34 17.82 5.59 -15.71
C LEU A 34 19.07 5.83 -16.55
N LEU A 35 19.72 4.75 -16.96
CA LEU A 35 20.71 4.73 -18.04
C LEU A 35 19.97 4.44 -19.35
N LYS A 36 20.05 5.36 -20.32
CA LYS A 36 19.37 5.22 -21.61
C LYS A 36 20.27 5.65 -22.76
N THR A 37 20.48 4.77 -23.75
CA THR A 37 21.13 5.14 -25.01
C THR A 37 20.14 5.88 -25.92
N ASN A 38 20.62 6.82 -26.73
CA ASN A 38 19.80 7.55 -27.69
C ASN A 38 20.47 7.54 -29.08
N PRO A 39 20.48 6.39 -29.79
CA PRO A 39 21.08 6.30 -31.11
C PRO A 39 20.33 7.18 -32.11
N THR A 40 21.06 7.78 -33.06
CA THR A 40 20.48 8.54 -34.16
C THR A 40 19.97 7.65 -35.29
N ASP A 41 20.55 6.46 -35.43
CA ASP A 41 20.13 5.43 -36.37
C ASP A 41 19.05 4.53 -35.76
N ALA A 42 17.88 4.47 -36.40
CA ALA A 42 16.76 3.64 -35.96
C ALA A 42 17.04 2.13 -36.05
N ALA A 43 18.08 1.71 -36.79
CA ALA A 43 18.51 0.32 -36.84
C ALA A 43 19.26 -0.13 -35.57
N GLN A 44 19.78 0.80 -34.78
CA GLN A 44 20.44 0.49 -33.52
C GLN A 44 19.42 0.39 -32.38
N PRO A 45 19.45 -0.69 -31.57
CA PRO A 45 18.52 -0.84 -30.47
C PRO A 45 18.78 0.22 -29.38
N GLN A 46 17.70 0.86 -28.93
CA GLN A 46 17.74 1.71 -27.76
C GLN A 46 17.74 0.84 -26.51
N LEU A 47 18.71 1.04 -25.62
CA LEU A 47 18.85 0.30 -24.37
C LEU A 47 18.48 1.21 -23.20
N SER A 48 17.75 0.65 -22.24
CA SER A 48 17.31 1.32 -21.02
C SER A 48 17.50 0.37 -19.84
N GLN A 49 18.16 0.82 -18.77
CA GLN A 49 18.28 0.08 -17.52
C GLN A 49 18.16 1.04 -16.33
N LEU A 50 17.34 0.68 -15.34
CA LEU A 50 17.34 1.35 -14.05
C LEU A 50 18.47 0.80 -13.19
N VAL A 51 19.16 1.70 -12.48
CA VAL A 51 20.18 1.35 -11.50
C VAL A 51 19.97 2.19 -10.24
N ARG A 52 20.25 1.63 -9.06
CA ARG A 52 20.13 2.33 -7.79
C ARG A 52 21.51 2.82 -7.35
N LEU A 53 21.75 4.13 -7.47
CA LEU A 53 22.98 4.76 -7.04
C LEU A 53 23.11 4.70 -5.51
N ILE A 54 24.29 4.32 -5.04
CA ILE A 54 24.64 4.22 -3.61
C ILE A 54 25.83 5.09 -3.25
N THR A 55 26.63 5.49 -4.24
CA THR A 55 27.70 6.49 -4.06
C THR A 55 27.72 7.47 -5.23
N VAL A 56 27.81 8.75 -4.90
CA VAL A 56 27.98 9.85 -5.86
C VAL A 56 29.05 10.81 -5.34
N THR A 57 30.20 10.84 -6.01
CA THR A 57 31.35 11.64 -5.60
C THR A 57 31.84 12.56 -6.71
N ASN A 58 31.98 13.85 -6.40
CA ASN A 58 32.63 14.79 -7.31
C ASN A 58 34.14 14.61 -7.19
N THR A 59 34.83 14.55 -8.31
CA THR A 59 36.29 14.50 -8.38
C THR A 59 36.78 15.27 -9.61
N THR A 60 38.08 15.23 -9.88
CA THR A 60 38.71 15.86 -11.04
C THR A 60 39.46 14.81 -11.82
N ASP A 61 39.28 14.81 -13.14
CA ASP A 61 40.01 13.95 -14.06
C ASP A 61 41.51 14.32 -14.01
N PRO A 62 42.41 13.39 -13.61
CA PRO A 62 43.82 13.68 -13.47
C PRO A 62 44.55 13.93 -14.80
N VAL A 63 43.99 13.48 -15.93
CA VAL A 63 44.60 13.61 -17.26
C VAL A 63 44.16 14.91 -17.93
N PHE A 64 42.86 15.19 -17.90
CA PHE A 64 42.29 16.35 -18.60
C PHE A 64 41.97 17.55 -17.69
N ASN A 65 42.18 17.41 -16.37
CA ASN A 65 41.86 18.42 -15.36
C ASN A 65 40.42 18.92 -15.46
N LYS A 66 39.49 18.02 -15.78
CA LYS A 66 38.07 18.30 -15.91
C LYS A 66 37.31 17.88 -14.66
N ASN A 67 36.30 18.65 -14.29
CA ASN A 67 35.37 18.25 -13.24
C ASN A 67 34.57 17.03 -13.71
N ILE A 68 34.56 15.98 -12.91
CA ILE A 68 33.80 14.75 -13.17
C ILE A 68 33.06 14.30 -11.91
N THR A 69 32.05 13.46 -12.09
CA THR A 69 31.32 12.80 -11.00
C THR A 69 31.43 11.29 -11.19
N HIS A 70 31.83 10.58 -10.14
CA HIS A 70 31.85 9.12 -10.08
C HIS A 70 30.53 8.64 -9.47
N LEU A 71 29.86 7.75 -10.19
CA LEU A 71 28.60 7.12 -9.81
C LEU A 71 28.86 5.64 -9.57
N VAL A 72 28.37 5.11 -8.46
CA VAL A 72 28.38 3.67 -8.15
C VAL A 72 26.97 3.25 -7.77
N TRP A 73 26.51 2.12 -8.30
CA TRP A 73 25.22 1.51 -7.98
C TRP A 73 25.39 0.11 -7.40
N GLU A 74 24.28 -0.45 -6.92
CA GLU A 74 24.24 -1.78 -6.30
C GLU A 74 24.60 -2.91 -7.28
N ASP A 75 25.20 -3.97 -6.74
CA ASP A 75 25.62 -5.14 -7.52
C ASP A 75 24.41 -5.85 -8.15
N GLU A 76 23.24 -5.81 -7.49
CA GLU A 76 21.97 -6.35 -7.99
C GLU A 76 21.54 -5.70 -9.31
N GLN A 77 21.97 -4.47 -9.60
CA GLN A 77 21.72 -3.80 -10.88
C GLN A 77 22.97 -3.64 -11.74
N ALA A 78 23.95 -4.53 -11.60
CA ALA A 78 25.04 -4.67 -12.57
C ALA A 78 24.51 -4.71 -14.02
N LEU A 79 25.23 -4.07 -14.94
CA LEU A 79 24.72 -3.92 -16.31
C LEU A 79 24.48 -5.26 -17.00
N LYS A 80 23.27 -5.44 -17.54
CA LYS A 80 22.90 -6.66 -18.28
C LYS A 80 23.40 -6.64 -19.72
N ASN A 81 23.59 -5.45 -20.28
CA ASN A 81 24.01 -5.22 -21.66
C ASN A 81 25.15 -4.21 -21.72
N GLU A 82 25.87 -4.18 -22.83
CA GLU A 82 26.85 -3.13 -23.10
C GLU A 82 26.16 -1.81 -23.47
N PHE A 83 26.60 -0.70 -22.89
CA PHE A 83 26.09 0.64 -23.19
C PHE A 83 27.16 1.48 -23.90
N ASP A 84 26.83 2.04 -25.07
CA ASP A 84 27.68 3.04 -25.73
C ASP A 84 27.62 4.38 -24.98
N LEU A 85 28.77 4.80 -24.45
CA LEU A 85 28.91 6.01 -23.66
C LEU A 85 28.71 7.29 -24.49
N THR A 86 28.95 7.25 -25.79
CA THR A 86 28.87 8.43 -26.67
C THR A 86 27.44 8.92 -26.89
N ILE A 87 26.47 8.02 -26.72
CA ILE A 87 25.03 8.27 -26.87
C ILE A 87 24.25 8.01 -25.58
N LEU A 88 24.95 7.80 -24.46
CA LEU A 88 24.35 7.54 -23.16
C LEU A 88 23.80 8.81 -22.52
N SER A 89 22.60 8.70 -21.97
CA SER A 89 22.00 9.70 -21.09
C SER A 89 21.71 9.10 -19.72
N VAL A 90 21.96 9.87 -18.67
CA VAL A 90 21.60 9.53 -17.28
C VAL A 90 20.43 10.42 -16.87
N ARG A 91 19.34 9.83 -16.40
CA ARG A 91 18.15 10.56 -15.92
C ARG A 91 17.91 10.27 -14.45
N GLY A 92 18.00 11.28 -13.60
CA GLY A 92 17.84 11.15 -12.14
C GLY A 92 16.45 11.47 -11.59
N ASN A 93 15.55 12.01 -12.41
CA ASN A 93 14.18 12.33 -11.97
C ASN A 93 13.24 11.16 -12.27
N ILE A 94 13.53 10.00 -11.69
CA ILE A 94 12.69 8.80 -11.78
C ILE A 94 11.86 8.71 -10.50
N VAL A 95 10.55 8.53 -10.65
CA VAL A 95 9.62 8.36 -9.54
C VAL A 95 8.76 7.11 -9.79
N PRO A 96 8.50 6.28 -8.78
CA PRO A 96 7.51 5.21 -8.90
C PRO A 96 6.13 5.83 -9.11
N ALA A 97 5.30 5.17 -9.92
CA ALA A 97 3.96 5.66 -10.24
C ALA A 97 2.98 4.50 -10.34
N THR A 98 1.95 4.55 -9.51
CA THR A 98 0.82 3.61 -9.56
C THR A 98 -0.30 4.15 -10.43
N ALA A 99 -0.80 3.32 -11.34
CA ALA A 99 -1.86 3.74 -12.24
C ALA A 99 -3.22 3.88 -11.52
N GLY A 100 -3.97 4.92 -11.90
CA GLY A 100 -5.25 5.25 -11.29
C GLY A 100 -5.30 6.71 -10.85
N LYS A 101 -6.42 7.11 -10.28
CA LYS A 101 -6.64 8.46 -9.77
C LYS A 101 -6.74 8.42 -8.25
N THR A 102 -6.00 9.29 -7.58
CA THR A 102 -6.13 9.51 -6.15
C THR A 102 -7.38 10.32 -5.88
N TYR A 103 -8.21 9.82 -4.98
CA TYR A 103 -9.38 10.48 -4.43
C TYR A 103 -9.16 10.76 -2.95
N GLY A 104 -9.85 11.78 -2.45
CA GLY A 104 -9.88 12.12 -1.04
C GLY A 104 -11.32 12.28 -0.57
N ALA A 105 -11.58 11.97 0.69
CA ALA A 105 -12.86 12.27 1.33
C ALA A 105 -12.66 12.56 2.82
N TYR A 106 -13.60 13.29 3.39
CA TYR A 106 -13.72 13.48 4.83
C TYR A 106 -14.97 12.78 5.35
N PHE A 107 -14.95 12.34 6.60
CA PHE A 107 -16.17 11.93 7.28
C PHE A 107 -16.09 12.16 8.77
N ILE A 108 -17.26 12.35 9.38
CA ILE A 108 -17.40 12.48 10.83
C ILE A 108 -18.01 11.20 11.42
N VAL A 109 -17.48 10.78 12.56
CA VAL A 109 -17.87 9.53 13.23
C VAL A 109 -19.04 9.78 14.17
N GLU A 110 -20.13 9.03 13.96
CA GLU A 110 -21.30 8.98 14.84
C GLU A 110 -21.89 10.36 15.22
N ASP A 111 -21.72 11.33 14.33
CA ASP A 111 -22.21 12.69 14.49
C ASP A 111 -22.59 13.26 13.12
N SER A 112 -23.22 14.43 13.09
CA SER A 112 -23.62 15.07 11.83
C SER A 112 -22.58 16.08 11.36
N LEU A 113 -22.39 16.20 10.04
CA LEU A 113 -21.57 17.29 9.48
C LEU A 113 -22.08 18.68 9.90
N ASN A 114 -23.36 18.80 10.24
CA ASN A 114 -23.95 20.06 10.70
C ASN A 114 -23.45 20.50 12.10
N THR A 115 -22.77 19.64 12.85
CA THR A 115 -22.13 20.03 14.13
C THR A 115 -20.82 20.78 13.92
N LEU A 116 -20.22 20.69 12.72
CA LEU A 116 -19.04 21.43 12.33
C LEU A 116 -19.37 22.89 12.01
N THR A 117 -18.45 23.78 12.30
CA THR A 117 -18.55 25.21 11.95
C THR A 117 -18.48 25.42 10.44
N THR A 118 -18.99 26.56 9.96
CA THR A 118 -18.88 26.94 8.54
C THR A 118 -17.43 26.96 8.05
N ALA A 119 -16.48 27.36 8.90
CA ALA A 119 -15.07 27.39 8.55
C ALA A 119 -14.49 25.98 8.34
N GLU A 120 -14.83 25.05 9.25
CA GLU A 120 -14.45 23.64 9.16
C GLU A 120 -15.01 22.96 7.90
N LEU A 121 -16.27 23.22 7.56
CA LEU A 121 -16.91 22.69 6.35
C LEU A 121 -16.26 23.24 5.07
N ASN A 122 -15.95 24.54 5.04
CA ASN A 122 -15.27 25.15 3.89
C ASN A 122 -13.85 24.61 3.71
N ALA A 123 -13.18 24.20 4.78
CA ALA A 123 -11.82 23.68 4.75
C ALA A 123 -11.69 22.29 4.10
N PHE A 124 -12.79 21.57 3.85
CA PHE A 124 -12.76 20.33 3.05
C PHE A 124 -12.32 20.54 1.60
N SER A 125 -12.21 21.79 1.14
CA SER A 125 -11.57 22.15 -0.14
C SER A 125 -12.23 21.48 -1.37
N GLY A 126 -13.55 21.27 -1.31
CA GLY A 126 -14.34 20.65 -2.38
C GLY A 126 -14.24 19.12 -2.44
N LEU A 127 -13.51 18.49 -1.52
CA LEU A 127 -13.53 17.04 -1.39
C LEU A 127 -14.90 16.57 -0.83
N PRO A 128 -15.39 15.39 -1.26
CA PRO A 128 -16.58 14.78 -0.68
C PRO A 128 -16.46 14.66 0.84
N ALA A 129 -17.53 14.99 1.55
CA ALA A 129 -17.66 14.80 2.98
C ALA A 129 -18.92 13.98 3.31
N GLY A 130 -18.84 13.12 4.33
CA GLY A 130 -19.98 12.31 4.75
C GLY A 130 -20.02 12.02 6.26
N GLU A 131 -20.96 11.18 6.65
CA GLU A 131 -21.17 10.72 8.01
C GLU A 131 -21.01 9.20 8.03
N THR A 132 -20.54 8.62 9.13
CA THR A 132 -20.52 7.15 9.26
C THR A 132 -21.95 6.59 9.30
N VAL A 133 -22.15 5.45 8.65
CA VAL A 133 -23.32 4.61 8.89
C VAL A 133 -23.01 3.74 10.10
N ASN A 134 -23.83 3.86 11.14
CA ASN A 134 -23.66 3.08 12.36
C ASN A 134 -24.65 1.92 12.36
N ARG A 135 -24.16 0.74 12.71
CA ARG A 135 -24.98 -0.46 12.83
C ARG A 135 -24.68 -1.15 14.14
N ALA A 136 -25.72 -1.40 14.93
CA ALA A 136 -25.62 -2.27 16.09
C ALA A 136 -25.38 -3.73 15.65
N GLY A 137 -24.30 -4.32 16.16
CA GLY A 137 -23.98 -5.74 16.12
C GLY A 137 -24.99 -6.57 16.92
N HIS A 138 -24.84 -7.89 16.88
CA HIS A 138 -25.77 -8.79 17.57
C HIS A 138 -25.68 -8.69 19.11
N ASP A 139 -24.56 -8.18 19.60
CA ASP A 139 -24.21 -7.94 21.00
C ASP A 139 -24.52 -6.49 21.44
N GLY A 140 -24.99 -5.65 20.51
CA GLY A 140 -25.27 -4.24 20.73
C GLY A 140 -24.06 -3.31 20.59
N SER A 141 -22.90 -3.81 20.13
CA SER A 141 -21.75 -2.97 19.78
C SER A 141 -22.02 -2.18 18.50
N ASP A 142 -21.61 -0.92 18.40
CA ASP A 142 -21.79 -0.14 17.18
C ASP A 142 -20.62 -0.38 16.22
N ILE A 143 -20.94 -0.79 14.99
CA ILE A 143 -20.02 -0.88 13.87
C ILE A 143 -20.14 0.40 13.06
N HIS A 144 -19.02 1.10 12.87
CA HIS A 144 -18.96 2.32 12.07
C HIS A 144 -18.46 2.02 10.66
N LEU A 145 -19.23 2.48 9.67
CA LEU A 145 -19.01 2.20 8.26
C LEU A 145 -18.92 3.50 7.46
N PHE A 146 -18.02 3.57 6.48
CA PHE A 146 -17.94 4.69 5.55
C PHE A 146 -17.64 4.21 4.13
N THR A 147 -18.60 4.38 3.22
CA THR A 147 -18.42 4.03 1.80
C THR A 147 -17.57 5.05 1.09
N LEU A 148 -16.50 4.59 0.44
CA LEU A 148 -15.60 5.43 -0.33
C LEU A 148 -16.31 6.01 -1.54
N PRO A 149 -16.36 7.34 -1.70
CA PRO A 149 -16.93 7.97 -2.89
C PRO A 149 -16.31 7.44 -4.19
N HIS A 150 -17.11 7.36 -5.26
CA HIS A 150 -16.69 6.87 -6.60
C HIS A 150 -16.27 5.39 -6.71
N SER A 151 -16.07 4.69 -5.59
CA SER A 151 -15.68 3.27 -5.58
C SER A 151 -16.75 2.34 -6.21
N SER A 152 -18.00 2.80 -6.31
CA SER A 152 -19.09 2.04 -6.92
C SER A 152 -18.97 1.89 -8.43
N THR A 153 -18.14 2.72 -9.08
CA THR A 153 -17.97 2.74 -10.54
C THR A 153 -16.54 2.47 -10.99
N VAL A 154 -15.56 2.72 -10.13
CA VAL A 154 -14.13 2.50 -10.42
C VAL A 154 -13.56 1.62 -9.31
N PRO A 155 -12.88 0.51 -9.65
CA PRO A 155 -12.35 -0.41 -8.65
C PRO A 155 -11.21 0.23 -7.84
N MET A 156 -11.01 -0.29 -6.64
CA MET A 156 -9.89 0.06 -5.76
C MET A 156 -8.58 -0.48 -6.34
N VAL A 157 -7.50 0.28 -6.19
CA VAL A 157 -6.16 -0.18 -6.55
C VAL A 157 -5.54 -0.92 -5.38
N TYR A 158 -5.03 -2.11 -5.68
CA TYR A 158 -4.23 -2.94 -4.78
C TYR A 158 -2.80 -2.99 -5.29
N LEU A 159 -1.84 -2.82 -4.39
CA LEU A 159 -0.42 -2.90 -4.66
C LEU A 159 0.02 -4.37 -4.74
N GLU A 160 1.00 -4.62 -5.59
CA GLU A 160 1.68 -5.92 -5.64
C GLU A 160 2.51 -6.09 -4.36
N ASP A 161 2.51 -7.30 -3.80
CA ASP A 161 3.28 -7.62 -2.61
C ASP A 161 4.77 -7.70 -2.99
N GLU A 162 5.55 -6.68 -2.62
CA GLU A 162 6.99 -6.64 -2.92
C GLU A 162 7.82 -7.53 -1.98
N ASP A 163 7.28 -7.87 -0.81
CA ASP A 163 7.95 -8.69 0.21
C ASP A 163 7.31 -10.09 0.25
N GLU A 164 8.11 -11.15 0.44
CA GLU A 164 7.62 -12.55 0.54
C GLU A 164 6.70 -12.83 1.77
N THR A 165 6.12 -11.79 2.37
CA THR A 165 5.23 -11.84 3.53
C THR A 165 3.83 -12.37 3.20
N HIS A 166 3.50 -12.58 1.92
CA HIS A 166 2.21 -13.09 1.45
C HIS A 166 1.04 -12.20 1.92
N GLN A 167 1.28 -10.90 2.09
CA GLN A 167 0.24 -9.91 2.36
C GLN A 167 -0.47 -9.56 1.05
N TYR A 168 -1.18 -10.55 0.50
CA TYR A 168 -2.01 -10.37 -0.68
C TYR A 168 -2.99 -9.21 -0.48
N ASN A 169 -3.08 -8.35 -1.50
CA ASN A 169 -4.08 -7.29 -1.64
C ASN A 169 -3.93 -6.11 -0.67
N LEU A 170 -2.76 -5.44 -0.63
CA LEU A 170 -2.64 -4.17 0.08
C LEU A 170 -3.31 -3.03 -0.72
N PRO A 171 -4.44 -2.47 -0.28
CA PRO A 171 -5.07 -1.35 -0.96
C PRO A 171 -4.20 -0.10 -0.83
N GLU A 172 -4.10 0.70 -1.91
CA GLU A 172 -3.48 2.02 -1.82
C GLU A 172 -4.47 3.00 -1.14
N ILE A 173 -4.50 2.96 0.18
CA ILE A 173 -5.36 3.78 1.05
C ILE A 173 -4.60 4.26 2.28
N VAL A 174 -4.89 5.49 2.68
CA VAL A 174 -4.41 6.09 3.92
C VAL A 174 -5.60 6.68 4.66
N LEU A 175 -5.78 6.28 5.91
CA LEU A 175 -6.87 6.73 6.77
C LEU A 175 -6.30 7.41 8.03
N GLU A 176 -6.59 8.68 8.22
CA GLU A 176 -6.02 9.52 9.28
C GLU A 176 -7.14 10.21 10.08
N GLU A 177 -7.02 10.21 11.40
CA GLU A 177 -7.80 11.13 12.24
C GLU A 177 -7.20 12.54 12.04
N VAL A 178 -8.06 13.54 11.81
CA VAL A 178 -7.64 14.92 11.56
C VAL A 178 -8.21 15.88 12.61
N VAL A 179 -7.49 16.98 12.84
CA VAL A 179 -7.91 18.07 13.71
C VAL A 179 -7.90 19.36 12.91
N TYR A 180 -8.92 20.19 13.12
CA TYR A 180 -9.00 21.50 12.50
C TYR A 180 -8.06 22.48 13.20
N ASP A 181 -7.09 23.02 12.45
CA ASP A 181 -6.24 24.10 12.92
C ASP A 181 -6.87 25.44 12.56
N THR A 182 -7.29 26.18 13.57
CA THR A 182 -7.88 27.51 13.43
C THR A 182 -6.89 28.55 12.89
N THR A 183 -5.59 28.31 13.04
CA THR A 183 -4.54 29.24 12.60
C THR A 183 -4.36 29.18 11.09
N THR A 184 -4.24 27.97 10.54
CA THR A 184 -4.10 27.74 9.10
C THR A 184 -5.44 27.58 8.37
N SER A 185 -6.56 27.50 9.12
CA SER A 185 -7.90 27.23 8.60
C SER A 185 -7.95 25.96 7.76
N SER A 186 -7.30 24.90 8.24
CA SER A 186 -7.11 23.65 7.49
C SER A 186 -7.18 22.43 8.40
N TRP A 187 -7.58 21.30 7.81
CA TRP A 187 -7.58 19.99 8.47
C TRP A 187 -6.19 19.34 8.38
N MET A 188 -5.57 19.16 9.53
CA MET A 188 -4.24 18.55 9.64
C MET A 188 -4.33 17.15 10.24
N PRO A 189 -3.43 16.22 9.87
CA PRO A 189 -3.26 14.98 10.62
C PRO A 189 -3.12 15.29 12.11
N LYS A 190 -3.82 14.54 12.94
CA LYS A 190 -3.71 14.69 14.40
C LYS A 190 -2.25 14.49 14.80
N PRO A 191 -1.61 15.45 15.49
CA PRO A 191 -0.21 15.32 15.89
C PRO A 191 0.04 14.08 16.76
N PHE A 192 1.24 13.51 16.65
CA PHE A 192 1.71 12.36 17.44
C PHE A 192 0.78 11.13 17.37
N THR A 193 0.06 10.98 16.25
CA THR A 193 -0.94 9.93 16.06
C THR A 193 -0.64 9.21 14.75
N GLU A 194 -0.30 7.92 14.84
CA GLU A 194 -0.16 7.09 13.65
C GLU A 194 -1.50 6.94 12.91
N PRO A 195 -1.48 6.84 11.56
CA PRO A 195 -2.64 6.49 10.76
C PRO A 195 -3.28 5.18 11.20
N TRP A 196 -4.52 4.97 10.79
CA TRP A 196 -5.18 3.68 10.93
C TRP A 196 -4.61 2.72 9.90
N VAL A 197 -4.46 1.45 10.30
CA VAL A 197 -3.81 0.40 9.51
C VAL A 197 -4.87 -0.50 8.91
N TYR A 198 -4.76 -0.75 7.60
CA TYR A 198 -5.60 -1.73 6.93
C TYR A 198 -5.23 -3.14 7.36
N THR A 199 -6.24 -3.97 7.60
CA THR A 199 -6.10 -5.42 7.73
C THR A 199 -7.15 -6.12 6.87
N ASN A 200 -6.81 -7.28 6.32
CA ASN A 200 -7.74 -8.13 5.57
C ASN A 200 -8.89 -8.62 6.46
N ALA A 201 -8.64 -8.85 7.75
CA ALA A 201 -9.65 -9.27 8.71
C ALA A 201 -9.28 -8.77 10.12
N LEU A 202 -10.30 -8.36 10.88
CA LEU A 202 -10.14 -8.00 12.30
C LEU A 202 -10.00 -9.24 13.19
N VAL A 203 -10.55 -10.38 12.73
CA VAL A 203 -10.50 -11.68 13.41
C VAL A 203 -9.72 -12.65 12.55
N GLY A 204 -8.69 -13.27 13.13
CA GLY A 204 -7.83 -14.21 12.44
C GLY A 204 -6.69 -14.71 13.32
N VAL A 205 -5.66 -15.28 12.70
CA VAL A 205 -4.44 -15.75 13.40
C VAL A 205 -3.82 -14.59 14.20
N ASN A 206 -3.71 -13.41 13.58
CA ASN A 206 -3.38 -12.15 14.24
C ASN A 206 -4.64 -11.32 14.40
N SER A 207 -5.48 -11.66 15.37
CA SER A 207 -6.68 -10.88 15.68
C SER A 207 -6.30 -9.50 16.22
N SER A 208 -7.01 -8.47 15.76
CA SER A 208 -6.86 -7.09 16.24
C SER A 208 -7.24 -6.99 17.70
N LYS A 209 -6.45 -6.29 18.51
CA LYS A 209 -6.78 -6.01 19.91
C LYS A 209 -7.77 -4.84 20.01
N PRO A 210 -8.51 -4.71 21.12
CA PRO A 210 -9.44 -3.60 21.37
C PRO A 210 -8.89 -2.19 21.15
N THR A 211 -7.58 -2.00 21.31
CA THR A 211 -6.90 -0.70 21.19
C THR A 211 -6.27 -0.47 19.82
N ASP A 212 -6.20 -1.49 18.98
CA ASP A 212 -5.51 -1.43 17.69
C ASP A 212 -6.32 -0.59 16.71
N LYS A 213 -5.67 0.39 16.07
CA LYS A 213 -6.30 1.27 15.08
C LYS A 213 -6.41 0.58 13.73
N HIS A 214 -7.10 -0.54 13.69
CA HIS A 214 -7.26 -1.35 12.50
C HIS A 214 -8.61 -1.09 11.83
N PHE A 215 -8.64 -1.17 10.50
CA PHE A 215 -9.88 -1.15 9.73
C PHE A 215 -9.81 -2.18 8.61
N THR A 216 -10.98 -2.56 8.12
CA THR A 216 -11.17 -3.49 7.00
C THR A 216 -11.89 -2.76 5.85
N LEU A 217 -11.88 -3.37 4.67
CA LEU A 217 -12.65 -2.92 3.52
C LEU A 217 -13.70 -3.97 3.19
N ASP A 218 -14.96 -3.62 3.41
CA ASP A 218 -16.11 -4.45 3.05
C ASP A 218 -16.55 -4.13 1.62
N ASP A 219 -16.89 -5.16 0.85
CA ASP A 219 -17.50 -5.00 -0.46
C ASP A 219 -18.93 -4.46 -0.34
N GLY A 220 -19.27 -3.57 -1.26
CA GLY A 220 -20.57 -2.92 -1.34
C GLY A 220 -20.61 -1.53 -0.71
N SER A 221 -21.76 -0.90 -0.86
CA SER A 221 -22.00 0.47 -0.41
C SER A 221 -23.10 0.53 0.63
N TRP A 222 -22.84 1.35 1.66
CA TRP A 222 -23.72 1.66 2.76
C TRP A 222 -24.07 3.14 2.66
N GLN A 223 -25.36 3.42 2.52
CA GLN A 223 -25.83 4.80 2.35
C GLN A 223 -27.27 4.92 2.84
N ARG A 224 -27.78 6.15 2.81
CA ARG A 224 -29.21 6.42 2.99
C ARG A 224 -30.01 5.68 1.90
N VAL A 225 -30.86 4.74 2.31
CA VAL A 225 -31.71 3.95 1.40
C VAL A 225 -33.10 4.55 1.29
N VAL A 226 -33.70 4.95 2.42
CA VAL A 226 -35.04 5.54 2.46
C VAL A 226 -35.13 6.60 3.53
N GLY A 227 -36.00 7.60 3.34
CA GLY A 227 -36.40 8.51 4.40
C GLY A 227 -37.89 8.77 4.33
N TYR A 228 -38.53 8.93 5.49
CA TYR A 228 -39.94 9.33 5.58
C TYR A 228 -40.12 10.44 6.61
N GLN A 229 -41.01 11.38 6.28
CA GLN A 229 -41.35 12.51 7.14
C GLN A 229 -42.38 12.06 8.18
N ARG A 230 -42.13 12.33 9.47
CA ARG A 230 -43.08 12.10 10.55
C ARG A 230 -42.98 13.22 11.59
N THR A 231 -44.10 13.91 11.81
CA THR A 231 -44.23 14.98 12.83
C THR A 231 -43.16 16.08 12.73
N GLY A 232 -42.82 16.50 11.51
CA GLY A 232 -41.84 17.58 11.27
C GLY A 232 -40.38 17.12 11.27
N ASP A 233 -40.10 15.87 11.63
CA ASP A 233 -38.78 15.26 11.58
C ASP A 233 -38.68 14.26 10.42
N GLU A 234 -37.50 14.19 9.80
CA GLU A 234 -37.18 13.16 8.82
C GLU A 234 -36.55 11.94 9.49
N PHE A 235 -37.17 10.78 9.32
CA PHE A 235 -36.60 9.50 9.74
C PHE A 235 -35.85 8.88 8.57
N VAL A 236 -34.53 8.80 8.69
CA VAL A 236 -33.64 8.30 7.64
C VAL A 236 -33.17 6.89 7.99
N HIS A 237 -33.39 5.94 7.08
CA HIS A 237 -32.84 4.59 7.15
C HIS A 237 -31.57 4.51 6.31
N ARG A 238 -30.45 4.14 6.95
CA ARG A 238 -29.15 3.90 6.30
C ARG A 238 -28.85 2.41 6.37
N ASP A 239 -28.61 1.80 5.22
CA ASP A 239 -28.43 0.35 5.11
C ASP A 239 -27.55 0.01 3.91
N TYR A 240 -27.28 -1.28 3.75
CA TYR A 240 -26.64 -1.84 2.56
C TYR A 240 -27.48 -1.51 1.34
N ALA A 241 -26.91 -0.73 0.43
CA ALA A 241 -27.62 -0.22 -0.74
C ALA A 241 -27.38 -1.08 -1.97
N MET A 242 -26.11 -1.37 -2.28
CA MET A 242 -25.73 -2.06 -3.51
C MET A 242 -24.48 -2.91 -3.31
N ASN A 243 -24.39 -3.99 -4.10
CA ASN A 243 -23.21 -4.86 -4.16
C ASN A 243 -22.07 -4.29 -5.03
N ASN A 244 -21.90 -2.98 -5.03
CA ASN A 244 -20.78 -2.28 -5.63
C ASN A 244 -20.31 -1.17 -4.70
N GLY A 245 -19.03 -0.83 -4.83
CA GLY A 245 -18.36 0.10 -3.94
C GLY A 245 -17.54 -0.61 -2.88
N ILE A 246 -16.73 0.18 -2.20
CA ILE A 246 -15.85 -0.27 -1.12
C ILE A 246 -16.17 0.57 0.11
N THR A 247 -16.32 -0.11 1.23
CA THR A 247 -16.70 0.51 2.50
C THR A 247 -15.65 0.25 3.56
N ILE A 248 -15.14 1.33 4.15
CA ILE A 248 -14.31 1.24 5.37
C ILE A 248 -15.20 0.71 6.49
N ARG A 249 -14.71 -0.32 7.19
CA ARG A 249 -15.29 -0.83 8.41
C ARG A 249 -14.29 -0.77 9.55
N PHE A 250 -14.69 -0.08 10.62
CA PHE A 250 -13.94 -0.01 11.87
C PHE A 250 -14.18 -1.22 12.77
N GLY A 251 -13.34 -1.36 13.80
CA GLY A 251 -13.53 -2.35 14.86
C GLY A 251 -14.73 -2.08 15.74
N ASP A 252 -15.15 -3.10 16.48
CA ASP A 252 -16.30 -3.11 17.38
C ASP A 252 -15.91 -2.96 18.87
N GLY A 253 -14.62 -2.75 19.14
CA GLY A 253 -14.08 -2.62 20.49
C GLY A 253 -13.66 -3.94 21.13
N GLU A 254 -14.10 -5.09 20.62
CA GLU A 254 -13.50 -6.38 20.94
C GLU A 254 -12.36 -6.69 19.95
N PHE A 255 -12.64 -6.52 18.65
CA PHE A 255 -11.69 -6.72 17.57
C PHE A 255 -11.42 -5.41 16.83
N GLY A 256 -10.35 -4.74 17.24
CA GLY A 256 -9.99 -3.41 16.76
C GLY A 256 -10.74 -2.30 17.49
N ARG A 257 -10.15 -1.10 17.44
CA ARG A 257 -10.64 0.07 18.15
C ARG A 257 -11.88 0.66 17.49
N ILE A 258 -12.84 1.08 18.33
CA ILE A 258 -13.96 1.95 17.92
C ILE A 258 -13.43 3.38 17.76
N PRO A 259 -13.66 4.05 16.62
CA PRO A 259 -13.30 5.46 16.48
C PRO A 259 -14.14 6.34 17.41
N ASP A 260 -13.52 7.37 17.99
CA ASP A 260 -14.22 8.23 18.95
C ASP A 260 -15.30 9.08 18.24
N LYS A 261 -16.48 9.21 18.85
CA LYS A 261 -17.59 10.05 18.37
C LYS A 261 -17.18 11.51 18.14
N GLY A 262 -17.72 12.11 17.06
CA GLY A 262 -17.49 13.50 16.68
C GLY A 262 -16.11 13.77 16.10
N LYS A 263 -15.24 12.75 15.97
CA LYS A 263 -13.94 12.90 15.31
C LYS A 263 -14.11 12.87 13.80
N VAL A 264 -13.30 13.69 13.14
CA VAL A 264 -13.24 13.77 11.68
C VAL A 264 -12.05 12.96 11.20
N PHE A 265 -12.31 12.19 10.15
CA PHE A 265 -11.32 11.40 9.46
C PHE A 265 -11.12 11.93 8.06
N ARG A 266 -9.88 11.84 7.58
CA ARG A 266 -9.52 12.03 6.19
C ARG A 266 -9.06 10.71 5.62
N VAL A 267 -9.65 10.32 4.50
CA VAL A 267 -9.21 9.17 3.73
C VAL A 267 -8.67 9.63 2.39
N ARG A 268 -7.50 9.10 1.99
CA ARG A 268 -6.94 9.20 0.64
C ARG A 268 -6.81 7.81 0.08
N TYR A 269 -7.34 7.57 -1.11
CA TYR A 269 -7.38 6.24 -1.72
C TYR A 269 -7.20 6.34 -3.23
N ARG A 270 -6.70 5.28 -3.87
CA ARG A 270 -6.56 5.24 -5.33
C ARG A 270 -7.60 4.31 -5.94
N LEU A 271 -8.32 4.83 -6.95
CA LEU A 271 -9.22 4.03 -7.78
C LEU A 271 -8.65 3.91 -9.21
N GLY A 272 -8.77 2.73 -9.82
CA GLY A 272 -8.22 2.45 -11.15
C GLY A 272 -7.57 1.06 -11.21
N GLY A 273 -6.34 0.99 -11.75
CA GLY A 273 -5.54 -0.25 -11.72
C GLY A 273 -6.00 -1.37 -12.65
N THR A 274 -7.00 -1.14 -13.50
CA THR A 274 -7.52 -2.13 -14.47
C THR A 274 -6.47 -2.55 -15.50
N ARG A 275 -6.74 -3.60 -16.28
CA ARG A 275 -5.84 -4.04 -17.36
C ARG A 275 -5.54 -2.96 -18.40
N ARG A 276 -6.47 -2.02 -18.59
CA ARG A 276 -6.31 -0.85 -19.50
C ARG A 276 -5.28 0.16 -19.03
N SER A 277 -4.87 0.09 -17.76
CA SER A 277 -3.86 0.95 -17.16
C SER A 277 -2.42 0.49 -17.44
N ASN A 278 -2.25 -0.69 -18.06
CA ASN A 278 -0.96 -1.14 -18.59
C ASN A 278 -0.67 -0.39 -19.90
N VAL A 279 0.37 0.43 -19.90
CA VAL A 279 0.80 1.24 -21.04
C VAL A 279 2.21 0.87 -21.45
N ALA A 280 2.48 0.91 -22.75
CA ALA A 280 3.80 0.64 -23.28
C ALA A 280 4.81 1.72 -22.85
N THR A 281 6.11 1.41 -22.96
CA THR A 281 7.19 2.37 -22.79
C THR A 281 6.96 3.63 -23.62
N ASP A 282 7.37 4.78 -23.07
CA ASP A 282 7.30 6.10 -23.71
C ASP A 282 5.89 6.49 -24.17
N THR A 283 4.83 6.04 -23.48
CA THR A 283 3.43 6.39 -23.75
C THR A 283 2.95 7.60 -22.96
N LEU A 284 3.38 7.75 -21.70
CA LEU A 284 3.02 8.92 -20.89
C LEU A 284 3.71 10.16 -21.44
N LYS A 285 2.95 11.23 -21.73
CA LYS A 285 3.49 12.48 -22.31
C LYS A 285 3.03 13.75 -21.59
N ASN A 286 1.94 13.64 -20.84
CA ASN A 286 1.30 14.78 -20.19
C ASN A 286 1.28 14.57 -18.68
N ILE A 287 1.52 15.65 -17.95
CA ILE A 287 1.34 15.75 -16.51
C ILE A 287 0.26 16.81 -16.24
N GLU A 288 -0.59 16.53 -15.26
CA GLU A 288 -1.65 17.44 -14.81
C GLU A 288 -1.43 17.78 -13.34
N PRO A 289 -1.41 19.08 -12.94
CA PRO A 289 -1.49 20.24 -13.82
C PRO A 289 -0.26 20.37 -14.72
N LYS A 290 -0.42 20.99 -15.89
CA LYS A 290 0.70 21.21 -16.81
C LYS A 290 1.75 22.13 -16.17
N ILE A 291 2.97 21.62 -16.02
CA ILE A 291 4.10 22.39 -15.50
C ILE A 291 4.95 22.85 -16.69
N SER A 292 5.12 24.17 -16.84
CA SER A 292 5.90 24.74 -17.94
C SER A 292 7.36 24.30 -17.85
N GLY A 293 7.94 23.86 -18.99
CA GLY A 293 9.32 23.39 -19.07
C GLY A 293 9.56 21.96 -18.56
N VAL A 294 8.54 21.26 -18.08
CA VAL A 294 8.65 19.87 -17.59
C VAL A 294 7.97 18.92 -18.56
N GLY A 295 8.72 17.94 -19.05
CA GLY A 295 8.21 16.80 -19.81
C GLY A 295 8.12 15.56 -18.93
N VAL A 296 7.17 14.68 -19.21
CA VAL A 296 7.05 13.38 -18.55
C VAL A 296 7.15 12.27 -19.58
N THR A 297 7.77 11.15 -19.20
CA THR A 297 7.77 9.89 -19.96
C THR A 297 7.90 8.72 -19.00
N ASN A 298 7.40 7.55 -19.40
CA ASN A 298 7.63 6.30 -18.68
C ASN A 298 8.70 5.48 -19.42
N PRO A 299 9.93 5.39 -18.90
CA PRO A 299 10.99 4.65 -19.58
C PRO A 299 10.81 3.13 -19.55
N LEU A 300 9.93 2.64 -18.69
CA LEU A 300 9.50 1.25 -18.58
C LEU A 300 7.98 1.18 -18.87
N PRO A 301 7.49 0.05 -19.41
CA PRO A 301 6.05 -0.17 -19.51
C PRO A 301 5.44 -0.24 -18.10
N SER A 302 4.19 0.15 -17.93
CA SER A 302 3.46 -0.19 -16.71
C SER A 302 2.94 -1.62 -16.81
N SER A 303 2.99 -2.33 -15.69
CA SER A 303 2.54 -3.72 -15.54
C SER A 303 1.70 -3.87 -14.27
N GLY A 304 1.21 -5.09 -14.00
CA GLY A 304 0.44 -5.41 -12.80
C GLY A 304 -1.05 -5.03 -12.87
N GLY A 305 -1.47 -4.19 -13.80
CA GLY A 305 -2.88 -3.85 -13.96
C GLY A 305 -3.72 -5.05 -14.39
N LEU A 306 -4.71 -5.41 -13.59
CA LEU A 306 -5.61 -6.55 -13.83
C LEU A 306 -7.06 -6.11 -13.58
N ASP A 307 -7.97 -6.68 -14.35
CA ASP A 307 -9.40 -6.49 -14.11
C ASP A 307 -9.83 -7.43 -12.97
N ALA A 308 -10.82 -7.01 -12.19
CA ALA A 308 -11.37 -7.84 -11.12
C ALA A 308 -11.91 -9.18 -11.68
N GLU A 309 -11.70 -10.26 -10.93
CA GLU A 309 -12.22 -11.57 -11.29
C GLU A 309 -13.74 -11.56 -11.42
N THR A 310 -14.24 -12.29 -12.41
CA THR A 310 -15.68 -12.39 -12.63
C THR A 310 -16.34 -13.32 -11.59
N PRO A 311 -17.65 -13.16 -11.33
CA PRO A 311 -18.37 -14.09 -10.45
C PRO A 311 -18.35 -15.56 -10.89
N ALA A 312 -18.03 -15.84 -12.17
CA ALA A 312 -17.91 -17.20 -12.67
C ALA A 312 -16.54 -17.81 -12.33
N GLU A 313 -15.47 -17.04 -12.49
CA GLU A 313 -14.11 -17.41 -12.07
C GLU A 313 -14.05 -17.59 -10.56
N LEU A 314 -14.60 -16.65 -9.79
CA LEU A 314 -14.71 -16.74 -8.34
C LEU A 314 -15.42 -18.02 -7.90
N ARG A 315 -16.51 -18.42 -8.57
CA ARG A 315 -17.22 -19.68 -8.25
C ARG A 315 -16.36 -20.93 -8.47
N GLN A 316 -15.44 -20.89 -9.44
CA GLN A 316 -14.52 -22.00 -9.71
C GLN A 316 -13.37 -22.01 -8.70
N LEU A 317 -12.77 -20.84 -8.42
CA LEU A 317 -11.57 -20.70 -7.59
C LEU A 317 -11.85 -20.71 -6.09
N ALA A 318 -13.00 -20.16 -5.64
CA ALA A 318 -13.28 -19.97 -4.22
C ALA A 318 -13.21 -21.28 -3.41
N THR A 319 -13.67 -22.39 -4.00
CA THR A 319 -13.65 -23.69 -3.30
C THR A 319 -12.23 -24.12 -2.97
N ASP A 320 -11.29 -23.94 -3.90
CA ASP A 320 -9.91 -24.33 -3.70
C ASP A 320 -9.17 -23.31 -2.81
N ALA A 321 -9.48 -22.02 -2.92
CA ALA A 321 -8.99 -20.99 -2.00
C ALA A 321 -9.37 -21.28 -0.53
N PHE A 322 -10.64 -21.65 -0.27
CA PHE A 322 -11.09 -22.01 1.08
C PHE A 322 -10.49 -23.32 1.62
N LYS A 323 -10.03 -24.22 0.74
CA LYS A 323 -9.32 -25.44 1.15
C LYS A 323 -7.83 -25.19 1.38
N ALA A 324 -7.24 -24.24 0.65
CA ALA A 324 -5.83 -23.89 0.75
C ALA A 324 -5.51 -23.22 2.10
N VAL A 325 -6.38 -22.32 2.56
CA VAL A 325 -6.22 -21.60 3.82
C VAL A 325 -7.34 -21.98 4.77
N THR A 326 -7.00 -22.72 5.83
CA THR A 326 -7.98 -23.10 6.85
C THR A 326 -8.10 -22.00 7.89
N TYR A 327 -9.30 -21.41 8.03
CA TYR A 327 -9.57 -20.32 8.99
C TYR A 327 -10.07 -20.82 10.37
N ARG A 328 -10.10 -22.13 10.58
CA ARG A 328 -10.52 -22.77 11.84
C ARG A 328 -9.60 -23.93 12.15
N ALA A 329 -9.03 -23.94 13.35
CA ALA A 329 -8.23 -25.06 13.79
C ALA A 329 -9.10 -26.11 14.49
N VAL A 330 -9.14 -27.33 13.96
CA VAL A 330 -9.90 -28.45 14.55
C VAL A 330 -8.98 -29.64 14.81
N ARG A 331 -8.11 -29.96 13.87
CA ARG A 331 -7.13 -31.04 13.96
C ARG A 331 -5.78 -30.49 14.44
N PRO A 332 -4.91 -31.34 15.02
CA PRO A 332 -3.57 -30.89 15.43
C PRO A 332 -2.81 -30.16 14.32
N GLU A 333 -2.83 -30.69 13.11
CA GLU A 333 -2.17 -30.08 11.95
C GLU A 333 -2.66 -28.65 11.68
N ASP A 334 -3.96 -28.36 11.88
CA ASP A 334 -4.51 -27.03 11.67
C ASP A 334 -3.98 -26.01 12.70
N TYR A 335 -3.78 -26.43 13.95
CA TYR A 335 -3.20 -25.57 14.99
C TYR A 335 -1.72 -25.28 14.74
N ALA A 336 -0.97 -26.26 14.23
CA ALA A 336 0.43 -26.08 13.85
C ALA A 336 0.53 -25.13 12.65
N GLU A 337 -0.24 -25.39 11.60
CA GLU A 337 -0.27 -24.57 10.39
C GLU A 337 -0.71 -23.13 10.69
N ALA A 338 -1.72 -22.92 11.56
CA ALA A 338 -2.10 -21.59 12.01
C ALA A 338 -0.98 -20.86 12.75
N ALA A 339 -0.16 -21.57 13.55
CA ALA A 339 0.99 -20.97 14.22
C ALA A 339 2.14 -20.66 13.24
N GLU A 340 2.36 -21.49 12.23
CA GLU A 340 3.39 -21.29 11.19
C GLU A 340 3.12 -20.06 10.31
N ARG A 341 1.87 -19.60 10.21
CA ARG A 341 1.52 -18.35 9.53
C ARG A 341 2.01 -17.08 10.26
N LEU A 342 2.48 -17.20 11.50
CA LEU A 342 3.01 -16.06 12.25
C LEU A 342 4.40 -15.69 11.71
N PRO A 343 4.70 -14.41 11.42
CA PRO A 343 5.96 -14.01 10.78
C PRO A 343 7.23 -14.44 11.51
N TRP A 344 7.15 -14.62 12.83
CA TRP A 344 8.26 -15.01 13.71
C TRP A 344 8.42 -16.51 13.89
N VAL A 345 7.49 -17.34 13.41
CA VAL A 345 7.52 -18.80 13.54
C VAL A 345 8.14 -19.40 12.28
N GLN A 346 9.11 -20.29 12.43
CA GLN A 346 9.69 -21.04 11.30
C GLN A 346 9.01 -22.39 11.10
N LYS A 347 8.56 -23.02 12.20
CA LYS A 347 7.88 -24.30 12.21
C LYS A 347 7.03 -24.43 13.46
N ALA A 348 5.98 -25.24 13.44
CA ALA A 348 5.22 -25.55 14.64
C ALA A 348 4.82 -27.02 14.69
N GLY A 349 4.63 -27.50 15.92
CA GLY A 349 4.00 -28.80 16.18
C GLY A 349 2.78 -28.62 17.05
N SER A 350 1.79 -29.49 16.90
CA SER A 350 0.70 -29.53 17.87
C SER A 350 0.18 -30.95 18.13
N ALA A 351 -0.42 -31.12 19.30
CA ALA A 351 -1.09 -32.36 19.69
C ALA A 351 -2.21 -32.09 20.69
N PHE A 352 -3.28 -32.88 20.62
CA PHE A 352 -4.30 -32.89 21.65
C PHE A 352 -3.94 -33.87 22.78
N ARG A 353 -4.14 -33.44 24.03
CA ARG A 353 -3.98 -34.28 25.21
C ARG A 353 -5.16 -34.11 26.15
N TRP A 354 -5.65 -35.22 26.69
CA TRP A 354 -6.65 -35.20 27.75
C TRP A 354 -6.00 -34.77 29.07
N THR A 355 -6.48 -33.70 29.68
CA THR A 355 -5.93 -33.14 30.94
C THR A 355 -6.81 -33.44 32.15
N GLY A 356 -7.70 -34.42 32.03
CA GLY A 356 -8.59 -34.87 33.10
C GLY A 356 -10.02 -34.32 32.96
N SER A 357 -10.15 -33.02 32.68
CA SER A 357 -11.46 -32.34 32.60
C SER A 357 -11.89 -31.95 31.19
N TRP A 358 -10.95 -31.79 30.26
CA TRP A 358 -11.22 -31.51 28.85
C TRP A 358 -10.06 -31.94 27.95
N LEU A 359 -10.32 -31.99 26.65
CA LEU A 359 -9.28 -32.14 25.63
C LEU A 359 -8.57 -30.79 25.46
N THR A 360 -7.25 -30.75 25.65
CA THR A 360 -6.44 -29.54 25.54
C THR A 360 -5.51 -29.64 24.33
N ALA A 361 -5.49 -28.60 23.48
CA ALA A 361 -4.51 -28.46 22.41
C ALA A 361 -3.19 -27.92 22.98
N PHE A 362 -2.08 -28.61 22.73
CA PHE A 362 -0.73 -28.11 22.98
C PHE A 362 -0.12 -27.71 21.64
N VAL A 363 0.27 -26.45 21.49
CA VAL A 363 0.92 -25.91 20.29
C VAL A 363 2.30 -25.42 20.68
N THR A 364 3.32 -25.85 19.94
CA THR A 364 4.72 -25.51 20.19
C THR A 364 5.28 -24.81 18.95
N PRO A 365 5.43 -23.48 18.98
CA PRO A 365 6.07 -22.73 17.90
C PRO A 365 7.60 -22.77 18.05
N ASP A 366 8.29 -23.00 16.94
CA ASP A 366 9.72 -22.85 16.79
C ASP A 366 10.00 -21.45 16.20
N PRO A 367 10.67 -20.54 16.93
CA PRO A 367 10.91 -19.18 16.45
C PRO A 367 12.05 -19.14 15.42
N LYS A 368 11.92 -18.25 14.42
CA LYS A 368 13.03 -17.91 13.51
C LYS A 368 14.26 -17.45 14.30
N ASP A 369 15.44 -17.78 13.79
CA ASP A 369 16.74 -17.27 14.26
C ASP A 369 17.07 -17.53 15.74
N THR A 370 16.40 -18.50 16.38
CA THR A 370 16.65 -18.85 17.79
C THR A 370 17.44 -20.15 17.98
N VAL A 371 17.37 -21.09 17.05
CA VAL A 371 18.11 -22.36 17.12
C VAL A 371 18.99 -22.50 15.88
N TYR A 372 20.31 -22.37 16.07
CA TYR A 372 21.31 -22.62 15.04
C TYR A 372 21.93 -24.00 15.23
N LEU A 373 22.11 -24.75 14.15
CA LEU A 373 23.02 -25.88 14.14
C LEU A 373 24.44 -25.32 14.00
N GLU A 374 25.20 -25.29 15.09
CA GLU A 374 26.65 -25.13 14.98
C GLU A 374 27.21 -26.28 14.14
N ALA A 375 28.03 -25.96 13.14
CA ALA A 375 28.55 -26.90 12.14
C ALA A 375 29.34 -28.09 12.72
N GLU A 376 29.58 -28.14 14.03
CA GLU A 376 30.33 -29.19 14.72
C GLU A 376 29.51 -30.45 15.09
N LYS A 377 28.20 -30.50 14.80
CA LYS A 377 27.34 -31.66 15.14
C LYS A 377 26.69 -32.38 13.95
N VAL A 378 27.36 -32.38 12.79
CA VAL A 378 27.01 -33.28 11.68
C VAL A 378 28.11 -34.32 11.51
N LEU A 379 28.23 -35.23 12.48
CA LEU A 379 28.92 -36.53 12.34
C LEU A 379 28.63 -37.37 13.60
N MET A 380 27.57 -38.17 13.53
CA MET A 380 27.47 -39.52 14.10
C MET A 380 26.42 -40.32 13.37
#